data_AF-A0A814GLJ9-F1
#
_entry.id   AF-A0A814GLJ9-F1
#
_cell.length_a   1.000
_cell.length_b   1.000
_cell.length_c   1.000
_cell.angle_alpha   90.00
_cell.angle_beta   90.00
_cell.angle_gamma   90.00
#
_symmetry.space_group_name_H-M   'P 1'
#
loop_
_entity.id
_entity.type
_entity.pdbx_description
1 polymer ?
#
loop_
_entity_poly.entity_id
_entity_poly.type
_entity_poly.pdbx_seq_one_letter_code
_entity_poly.pdbx_strand_id
1 'polypeptide(L)'
;MYSIFRFVPRPTTISCVRHLKINTRIPRSRPDLLRFLEDIALPVLEKPLPDPVEDCYREHVKQKILLDQEDIELASEYDQFRARRFREMLESSRTVLLCQEICIVPSIRYTIARMQFLKNGFQFMKFPRIVPHLALANNKQYENFLPPILSFGFETIYLFHKDNNLASAFKLLKKYRNNLLLIGGLVDGRLYNRAGLEALNQLPNIDYFQGELVSITQLPGSRTLSLANHPARLLSHYLDTYMAGSALRRLIAEYKQLTNNPPDGILAGPISDENFFEWEALITGPSGTSFEYGVFVTRLHFPSDYPLSPPKMKFVSEIFHPNVYPDGRVCISILHAPGDDPMGYETSAERWSPVQSIEKILLSVVSLLAEPNEASPANVDAAKMFRENREKFDETAKRSVRKTLGL
;
A
#
# COMPACT_ATOMS: atom_id res chain seq x y z
N MET A 1 75.60 27.11 43.97
CA MET A 1 75.95 25.69 44.19
C MET A 1 75.96 24.98 42.86
N TYR A 2 77.14 24.61 42.40
CA TYR A 2 77.39 23.70 41.28
C TYR A 2 77.11 22.25 41.68
N SER A 3 76.54 21.46 40.77
CA SER A 3 76.93 20.07 40.42
C SER A 3 75.80 19.44 39.60
N ILE A 4 75.97 19.19 38.29
CA ILE A 4 76.70 18.05 37.69
C ILE A 4 76.04 16.74 38.05
N PHE A 5 75.60 15.97 37.04
CA PHE A 5 75.77 14.51 36.84
C PHE A 5 74.77 14.07 35.76
N ARG A 6 75.05 13.22 34.78
CA ARG A 6 76.27 12.77 34.10
C ARG A 6 75.75 12.16 32.79
N PHE A 7 76.43 12.39 31.67
CA PHE A 7 76.26 11.54 30.49
C PHE A 7 76.72 10.11 30.85
N VAL A 8 75.88 9.12 30.53
CA VAL A 8 76.33 7.74 30.29
C VAL A 8 75.84 7.37 28.89
N PRO A 9 76.75 7.02 27.96
CA PRO A 9 76.39 6.77 26.57
C PRO A 9 76.25 5.29 26.22
N ARG A 10 75.64 5.09 25.05
CA ARG A 10 75.73 3.97 24.08
C ARG A 10 74.59 2.92 24.15
N PRO A 11 74.46 2.09 23.10
CA PRO A 11 73.95 2.48 21.78
C PRO A 11 72.91 1.46 21.30
N THR A 12 72.12 1.74 20.27
CA THR A 12 71.67 0.70 19.32
C THR A 12 70.90 1.38 18.19
N THR A 13 71.60 1.54 17.06
CA THR A 13 71.06 1.31 15.73
C THR A 13 69.60 1.72 15.51
N ILE A 14 69.34 3.01 15.29
CA ILE A 14 68.18 3.40 14.49
C ILE A 14 68.59 3.18 13.05
N SER A 15 68.21 2.01 12.54
CA SER A 15 68.24 1.67 11.13
C SER A 15 67.63 2.81 10.31
N CYS A 16 68.37 3.28 9.31
CA CYS A 16 67.85 4.12 8.23
C CYS A 16 66.61 3.42 7.62
N VAL A 17 65.40 3.83 8.02
CA VAL A 17 64.19 3.40 7.33
C VAL A 17 64.13 4.20 6.04
N ARG A 18 64.38 3.49 4.94
CA ARG A 18 64.31 3.96 3.56
C ARG A 18 63.17 4.96 3.38
N HIS A 19 63.48 6.20 2.98
CA HIS A 19 62.48 7.12 2.46
C HIS A 19 61.78 6.43 1.29
N LEU A 20 60.53 6.03 1.53
CA LEU A 20 59.69 5.41 0.53
C LEU A 20 59.42 6.44 -0.59
N LYS A 21 59.67 6.05 -1.85
CA LYS A 21 59.39 6.90 -3.02
C LYS A 21 57.95 7.43 -2.97
N ILE A 22 57.78 8.73 -3.21
CA ILE A 22 56.51 9.46 -3.12
C ILE A 22 55.53 9.02 -4.21
N ASN A 23 56.02 8.70 -5.42
CA ASN A 23 55.20 8.21 -6.52
C ASN A 23 55.25 6.68 -6.62
N THR A 24 54.11 6.04 -6.36
CA THR A 24 53.90 4.60 -6.58
C THR A 24 52.78 4.35 -7.57
N ARG A 25 52.87 3.25 -8.34
CA ARG A 25 51.82 2.83 -9.29
C ARG A 25 50.51 2.45 -8.61
N ILE A 26 50.57 2.06 -7.34
CA ILE A 26 49.41 1.65 -6.54
C ILE A 26 49.16 2.75 -5.50
N PRO A 27 47.90 3.22 -5.33
CA PRO A 27 47.56 4.19 -4.29
C PRO A 27 47.84 3.61 -2.91
N ARG A 28 48.58 4.34 -2.07
CA ARG A 28 48.85 3.91 -0.69
C ARG A 28 47.72 4.30 0.25
N SER A 29 47.59 3.55 1.35
CA SER A 29 46.75 3.93 2.49
C SER A 29 47.21 5.28 3.06
N ARG A 30 46.31 6.26 3.11
CA ARG A 30 46.60 7.62 3.58
C ARG A 30 46.44 7.72 5.10
N PRO A 31 47.21 8.58 5.79
CA PRO A 31 46.99 8.89 7.21
C PRO A 31 45.60 9.47 7.43
N ASP A 32 44.94 9.11 8.53
CA ASP A 32 43.53 9.44 8.81
C ASP A 32 43.22 10.93 8.73
N LEU A 33 44.17 11.77 9.17
CA LEU A 33 44.02 13.23 9.17
C LEU A 33 44.01 13.82 7.75
N LEU A 34 44.72 13.21 6.80
CA LEU A 34 44.72 13.61 5.40
C LEU A 34 43.41 13.19 4.71
N ARG A 35 42.90 12.00 5.06
CA ARG A 35 41.60 11.50 4.61
C ARG A 35 40.46 12.42 5.04
N PHE A 36 40.47 12.83 6.31
CA PHE A 36 39.48 13.76 6.85
C PHE A 36 39.50 15.13 6.16
N LEU A 37 40.69 15.67 5.88
CA LEU A 37 40.83 16.95 5.17
C LEU A 37 40.39 16.87 3.70
N GLU A 38 40.64 15.73 3.03
CA GLU A 38 40.15 15.50 1.66
C GLU A 38 38.63 15.36 1.63
N ASP A 39 38.01 14.67 2.59
CA ASP A 39 36.54 14.53 2.67
C ASP A 39 35.84 15.89 2.85
N ILE A 40 36.44 16.81 3.62
CA ILE A 40 35.93 18.18 3.77
C ILE A 40 36.14 19.02 2.50
N ALA A 41 37.22 18.74 1.75
CA ALA A 41 37.58 19.48 0.55
C ALA A 41 36.96 18.90 -0.74
N LEU A 42 36.20 17.81 -0.65
CA LEU A 42 35.45 17.30 -1.80
C LEU A 42 34.49 18.38 -2.30
N PRO A 43 34.49 18.69 -3.60
CA PRO A 43 33.55 19.65 -4.15
C PRO A 43 32.14 19.14 -3.91
N VAL A 44 31.35 19.88 -3.13
CA VAL A 44 29.93 19.61 -2.96
C VAL A 44 29.29 19.88 -4.32
N LEU A 45 29.03 18.81 -5.07
CA LEU A 45 28.14 18.89 -6.22
C LEU A 45 26.78 19.33 -5.65
N GLU A 46 26.35 20.54 -5.99
CA GLU A 46 24.96 20.93 -5.78
C GLU A 46 24.10 19.80 -6.35
N LYS A 47 23.23 19.23 -5.49
CA LYS A 47 22.35 18.14 -5.91
C LYS A 47 21.75 18.50 -7.27
N PRO A 48 21.84 17.63 -8.29
CA PRO A 48 21.13 17.92 -9.52
C PRO A 48 19.66 18.15 -9.15
N LEU A 49 19.09 19.21 -9.71
CA LEU A 49 17.65 19.44 -9.77
C LEU A 49 16.94 18.09 -10.03
N PRO A 50 15.73 17.89 -9.48
CA PRO A 50 15.01 16.64 -9.65
C PRO A 50 15.06 16.17 -11.10
N ASP A 51 15.28 14.86 -11.29
CA ASP A 51 15.49 14.26 -12.60
C ASP A 51 14.38 14.75 -13.57
N PRO A 52 14.70 15.32 -14.74
CA PRO A 52 13.71 15.88 -15.66
C PRO A 52 12.65 14.86 -16.07
N VAL A 53 12.91 13.54 -15.95
CA VAL A 53 11.90 12.50 -16.18
C VAL A 53 10.95 12.35 -14.97
N GLU A 54 11.47 12.51 -13.76
CA GLU A 54 10.72 12.43 -12.50
C GLU A 54 9.93 13.73 -12.25
N ASP A 55 10.44 14.87 -12.70
CA ASP A 55 9.69 16.12 -12.84
C ASP A 55 8.68 16.04 -13.98
N CYS A 56 8.99 15.47 -15.15
CA CYS A 56 7.98 15.27 -16.20
C CYS A 56 6.86 14.34 -15.75
N TYR A 57 7.15 13.33 -14.93
CA TYR A 57 6.14 12.44 -14.33
C TYR A 57 5.36 13.14 -13.22
N ARG A 58 6.01 13.93 -12.35
CA ARG A 58 5.31 14.77 -11.34
C ARG A 58 4.47 15.87 -11.98
N GLU A 59 4.94 16.48 -13.06
CA GLU A 59 4.24 17.50 -13.84
C GLU A 59 3.07 16.86 -14.61
N HIS A 60 3.22 15.69 -15.24
CA HIS A 60 2.09 14.98 -15.87
C HIS A 60 1.05 14.48 -14.87
N VAL A 61 1.47 14.03 -13.67
CA VAL A 61 0.58 13.60 -12.60
C VAL A 61 -0.08 14.81 -11.91
N LYS A 62 0.63 15.94 -11.76
CA LYS A 62 0.06 17.22 -11.34
C LYS A 62 -0.93 17.78 -12.37
N GLN A 63 -0.61 17.75 -13.66
CA GLN A 63 -1.50 18.17 -14.77
C GLN A 63 -2.78 17.31 -14.88
N LYS A 64 -2.75 16.06 -14.40
CA LYS A 64 -3.96 15.21 -14.36
C LYS A 64 -4.81 15.43 -13.10
N ILE A 65 -4.19 15.81 -11.97
CA ILE A 65 -4.83 15.87 -10.64
C ILE A 65 -5.22 17.30 -10.23
N LEU A 66 -4.49 18.32 -10.68
CA LEU A 66 -4.88 19.72 -10.58
C LEU A 66 -5.53 20.15 -11.89
N LEU A 67 -6.71 20.78 -11.80
CA LEU A 67 -7.06 21.78 -12.81
C LEU A 67 -5.98 22.85 -12.69
N ASP A 68 -5.28 23.16 -13.79
CA ASP A 68 -4.25 24.20 -13.78
C ASP A 68 -4.89 25.50 -13.27
N GLN A 69 -4.16 26.27 -12.46
CA GLN A 69 -4.65 27.56 -11.96
C GLN A 69 -5.12 28.48 -13.11
N GLU A 70 -4.57 28.26 -14.31
CA GLU A 70 -5.00 28.88 -15.57
C GLU A 70 -6.46 28.57 -15.96
N ASP A 71 -6.96 27.33 -15.78
CA ASP A 71 -8.35 26.96 -16.10
C ASP A 71 -9.37 27.66 -15.17
N ILE A 72 -8.96 27.93 -13.93
CA ILE A 72 -9.77 28.64 -12.93
C ILE A 72 -9.85 30.13 -13.26
N GLU A 73 -8.73 30.71 -13.72
CA GLU A 73 -8.68 32.12 -14.18
C GLU A 73 -9.42 32.32 -15.51
N LEU A 74 -9.46 31.31 -16.38
CA LEU A 74 -10.20 31.32 -17.64
C LEU A 74 -11.70 30.95 -17.51
N ALA A 75 -12.18 30.72 -16.28
CA ALA A 75 -13.56 30.29 -16.04
C ALA A 75 -14.58 31.31 -16.56
N SER A 76 -15.50 30.85 -17.41
CA SER A 76 -16.56 31.71 -17.95
C SER A 76 -17.54 32.19 -16.87
N GLU A 77 -18.21 33.32 -17.10
CA GLU A 77 -19.31 33.78 -16.22
C GLU A 77 -20.40 32.71 -16.05
N TYR A 78 -20.58 31.85 -17.07
CA TYR A 78 -21.50 30.72 -17.02
C TYR A 78 -21.05 29.63 -16.04
N ASP A 79 -19.75 29.31 -15.99
CA ASP A 79 -19.21 28.35 -15.03
C ASP A 79 -19.29 28.88 -13.60
N GLN A 80 -19.10 30.18 -13.39
CA GLN A 80 -19.31 30.83 -12.10
C GLN A 80 -20.80 30.79 -11.67
N PHE A 81 -21.74 30.99 -12.61
CA PHE A 81 -23.17 30.81 -12.34
C PHE A 81 -23.48 29.36 -11.94
N ARG A 82 -22.95 28.37 -12.66
CA ARG A 82 -23.12 26.94 -12.33
C ARG A 82 -22.49 26.59 -10.98
N ALA A 83 -21.37 27.20 -10.62
CA ALA A 83 -20.71 27.02 -9.32
C ALA A 83 -21.57 27.55 -8.17
N ARG A 84 -22.18 28.74 -8.33
CA ARG A 84 -23.16 29.26 -7.35
C ARG A 84 -24.33 28.30 -7.19
N ARG A 85 -24.90 27.83 -8.31
CA ARG A 85 -26.01 26.88 -8.30
C ARG A 85 -25.64 25.55 -7.63
N PHE A 86 -24.45 25.03 -7.91
CA PHE A 86 -23.94 23.81 -7.27
C PHE A 86 -23.85 23.98 -5.75
N ARG A 87 -23.33 25.14 -5.29
CA ARG A 87 -23.22 25.46 -3.86
C ARG A 87 -24.59 25.53 -3.19
N GLU A 88 -25.55 26.24 -3.77
CA GLU A 88 -26.93 26.28 -3.27
C GLU A 88 -27.55 24.88 -3.15
N MET A 89 -27.30 24.01 -4.13
CA MET A 89 -27.80 22.64 -4.12
C MET A 89 -27.14 21.81 -3.02
N LEU A 90 -25.85 22.03 -2.77
CA LEU A 90 -25.10 21.35 -1.72
C LEU A 90 -25.55 21.79 -0.32
N GLU A 91 -25.81 23.08 -0.12
CA GLU A 91 -26.30 23.64 1.15
C GLU A 91 -27.76 23.31 1.43
N SER A 92 -28.61 23.23 0.39
CA SER A 92 -30.03 22.90 0.54
C SER A 92 -30.31 21.39 0.63
N SER A 93 -29.31 20.54 0.38
CA SER A 93 -29.46 19.09 0.37
C SER A 93 -28.81 18.46 1.58
N ARG A 94 -29.56 17.62 2.28
CA ARG A 94 -29.05 16.84 3.41
C ARG A 94 -28.18 15.68 2.96
N THR A 95 -28.46 15.13 1.78
CA THR A 95 -27.73 13.99 1.18
C THR A 95 -27.24 14.36 -0.21
N VAL A 96 -25.94 14.16 -0.46
CA VAL A 96 -25.30 14.34 -1.77
C VAL A 96 -24.47 13.09 -2.07
N LEU A 97 -24.82 12.34 -3.11
CA LEU A 97 -24.07 11.16 -3.52
C LEU A 97 -23.24 11.45 -4.77
N LEU A 98 -21.99 11.00 -4.76
CA LEU A 98 -21.04 11.08 -5.86
C LEU A 98 -21.01 9.74 -6.60
N CYS A 99 -21.47 9.74 -7.83
CA CYS A 99 -21.48 8.58 -8.70
C CYS A 99 -20.63 8.82 -9.95
N GLN A 100 -19.95 7.79 -10.43
CA GLN A 100 -19.25 7.80 -11.69
C GLN A 100 -20.03 6.99 -12.72
N GLU A 101 -20.09 7.50 -13.94
CA GLU A 101 -20.63 6.75 -15.07
C GLU A 101 -19.60 5.74 -15.59
N ILE A 102 -20.01 4.48 -15.70
CA ILE A 102 -19.13 3.37 -16.13
C ILE A 102 -19.18 3.19 -17.66
N CYS A 103 -20.28 3.58 -18.32
CA CYS A 103 -20.45 3.42 -19.77
C CYS A 103 -20.32 4.76 -20.50
N ILE A 104 -19.39 4.84 -21.44
CA ILE A 104 -19.08 6.05 -22.23
C ILE A 104 -20.17 6.36 -23.28
N VAL A 105 -21.03 5.39 -23.63
CA VAL A 105 -22.08 5.57 -24.63
C VAL A 105 -23.41 5.98 -23.96
N PRO A 106 -24.06 7.09 -24.40
CA PRO A 106 -25.40 7.45 -23.97
C PRO A 106 -26.37 6.29 -24.21
N SER A 107 -26.70 5.56 -23.15
CA SER A 107 -27.59 4.40 -23.25
C SER A 107 -29.00 4.79 -22.82
N ILE A 108 -30.01 4.19 -23.44
CA ILE A 108 -31.42 4.28 -23.00
C ILE A 108 -31.52 3.98 -21.49
N ARG A 109 -30.65 3.10 -20.97
CA ARG A 109 -30.57 2.75 -19.54
C ARG A 109 -30.16 3.91 -18.65
N TYR A 110 -29.27 4.81 -19.09
CA TYR A 110 -28.93 6.03 -18.36
C TYR A 110 -30.15 6.94 -18.20
N THR A 111 -30.89 7.17 -19.30
CA THR A 111 -32.11 7.98 -19.27
C THR A 111 -33.17 7.38 -18.34
N ILE A 112 -33.36 6.05 -18.38
CA ILE A 112 -34.26 5.34 -17.47
C ILE A 112 -33.80 5.47 -16.01
N ALA A 113 -32.51 5.34 -15.73
CA ALA A 113 -31.95 5.50 -14.39
C ALA A 113 -32.22 6.91 -13.88
N ARG A 114 -31.89 7.96 -14.67
CA ARG A 114 -32.16 9.36 -14.35
C ARG A 114 -33.63 9.60 -13.99
N MET A 115 -34.56 9.09 -14.81
CA MET A 115 -36.00 9.22 -14.55
C MET A 115 -36.43 8.53 -13.26
N GLN A 116 -35.84 7.37 -12.92
CA GLN A 116 -36.15 6.66 -11.67
C GLN A 116 -35.60 7.38 -10.44
N PHE A 117 -34.40 7.96 -10.51
CA PHE A 117 -33.87 8.79 -9.43
C PHE A 117 -34.72 10.04 -9.21
N LEU A 118 -35.11 10.74 -10.28
CA LEU A 118 -36.02 11.90 -10.21
C LEU A 118 -37.37 11.52 -9.58
N LYS A 119 -37.95 10.36 -9.94
CA LYS A 119 -39.20 9.86 -9.34
C LYS A 119 -39.09 9.60 -7.83
N ASN A 120 -37.89 9.28 -7.34
CA ASN A 120 -37.61 9.07 -5.92
C ASN A 120 -37.11 10.35 -5.21
N GLY A 121 -37.29 11.53 -5.82
CA GLY A 121 -36.95 12.83 -5.21
C GLY A 121 -35.48 13.24 -5.34
N PHE A 122 -34.64 12.47 -6.04
CA PHE A 122 -33.24 12.82 -6.25
C PHE A 122 -33.08 13.77 -7.44
N GLN A 123 -32.39 14.88 -7.25
CA GLN A 123 -31.93 15.73 -8.35
C GLN A 123 -30.67 15.11 -8.95
N PHE A 124 -30.79 14.62 -10.18
CA PHE A 124 -29.71 13.96 -10.92
C PHE A 124 -29.00 14.97 -11.81
N MET A 125 -27.79 15.38 -11.41
CA MET A 125 -27.04 16.46 -12.05
C MET A 125 -25.66 16.02 -12.52
N LYS A 126 -25.18 16.60 -13.61
CA LYS A 126 -23.80 16.48 -14.09
C LYS A 126 -23.16 17.86 -14.12
N PHE A 127 -21.95 17.95 -13.60
CA PHE A 127 -21.16 19.17 -13.61
C PHE A 127 -19.75 18.86 -14.13
N PRO A 128 -19.18 19.71 -15.01
CA PRO A 128 -17.79 19.60 -15.41
C PRO A 128 -16.90 19.84 -14.19
N ARG A 129 -15.68 19.29 -14.20
CA ARG A 129 -14.75 19.29 -13.06
C ARG A 129 -14.47 20.71 -12.50
N ILE A 130 -14.46 21.71 -13.38
CA ILE A 130 -14.24 23.11 -13.02
C ILE A 130 -15.32 23.68 -12.07
N VAL A 131 -16.58 23.26 -12.21
CA VAL A 131 -17.70 23.84 -11.46
C VAL A 131 -17.63 23.51 -9.96
N PRO A 132 -17.49 22.24 -9.52
CA PRO A 132 -17.24 21.91 -8.12
C PRO A 132 -15.96 22.55 -7.57
N HIS A 133 -14.91 22.66 -8.40
CA HIS A 133 -13.67 23.33 -8.01
C HIS A 133 -13.93 24.79 -7.64
N LEU A 134 -14.54 25.56 -8.54
CA LEU A 134 -14.93 26.96 -8.29
C LEU A 134 -15.90 27.10 -7.11
N ALA A 135 -16.80 26.13 -6.93
CA ALA A 135 -17.78 26.18 -5.86
C ALA A 135 -17.15 25.97 -4.47
N LEU A 136 -16.10 25.15 -4.37
CA LEU A 136 -15.56 24.65 -3.10
C LEU A 136 -14.15 25.17 -2.76
N ALA A 137 -13.41 25.75 -3.70
CA ALA A 137 -12.00 26.17 -3.51
C ALA A 137 -11.76 27.08 -2.28
N ASN A 138 -12.76 27.88 -1.88
CA ASN A 138 -12.64 28.82 -0.76
C ASN A 138 -13.33 28.34 0.53
N ASN A 139 -13.85 27.10 0.56
CA ASN A 139 -14.62 26.58 1.70
C ASN A 139 -13.87 25.46 2.43
N LYS A 140 -13.28 25.80 3.59
CA LYS A 140 -12.59 24.85 4.48
C LYS A 140 -13.45 23.63 4.87
N GLN A 141 -14.77 23.80 4.94
CA GLN A 141 -15.70 22.71 5.28
C GLN A 141 -15.67 21.56 4.26
N TYR A 142 -15.40 21.87 3.00
CA TYR A 142 -15.46 20.92 1.88
C TYR A 142 -14.09 20.69 1.22
N GLU A 143 -13.01 21.13 1.88
CA GLU A 143 -11.64 20.97 1.39
C GLU A 143 -11.29 19.49 1.16
N ASN A 144 -11.77 18.61 2.04
CA ASN A 144 -11.61 17.15 1.91
C ASN A 144 -12.57 16.50 0.89
N PHE A 145 -13.56 17.25 0.39
CA PHE A 145 -14.53 16.78 -0.61
C PHE A 145 -14.00 16.95 -2.05
N LEU A 146 -13.06 17.89 -2.25
CA LEU A 146 -12.44 18.19 -3.55
C LEU A 146 -11.54 17.08 -4.09
N PRO A 147 -10.61 16.47 -3.32
CA PRO A 147 -9.70 15.44 -3.85
C PRO A 147 -10.42 14.22 -4.44
N PRO A 148 -11.49 13.66 -3.82
CA PRO A 148 -12.29 12.59 -4.42
C PRO A 148 -13.04 13.02 -5.69
N ILE A 149 -13.40 14.30 -5.83
CA ILE A 149 -14.09 14.81 -7.03
C ILE A 149 -13.11 14.98 -8.19
N LEU A 150 -11.87 15.37 -7.89
CA LEU A 150 -10.85 15.74 -8.87
C LEU A 150 -9.98 14.57 -9.33
N SER A 151 -9.90 13.48 -8.55
CA SER A 151 -9.04 12.33 -8.87
C SER A 151 -9.53 11.45 -10.03
N PHE A 152 -10.78 11.60 -10.47
CA PHE A 152 -11.37 10.75 -11.50
C PHE A 152 -11.49 11.52 -12.83
N GLY A 153 -10.89 10.99 -13.90
CA GLY A 153 -10.81 11.62 -15.23
C GLY A 153 -12.12 11.64 -16.05
N PHE A 154 -13.28 11.46 -15.42
CA PHE A 154 -14.59 11.35 -16.09
C PHE A 154 -15.61 12.31 -15.48
N GLU A 155 -16.71 12.58 -16.19
CA GLU A 155 -17.82 13.41 -15.66
C GLU A 155 -18.50 12.75 -14.45
N THR A 156 -18.36 13.38 -13.28
CA THR A 156 -19.02 12.93 -12.05
C THR A 156 -20.50 13.29 -12.07
N ILE A 157 -21.34 12.34 -11.67
CA ILE A 157 -22.78 12.48 -11.46
C ILE A 157 -23.03 12.75 -9.99
N TYR A 158 -23.83 13.77 -9.72
CA TYR A 158 -24.22 14.18 -8.38
C TYR A 158 -25.71 13.91 -8.18
N LEU A 159 -26.04 13.17 -7.13
CA LEU A 159 -27.42 12.90 -6.71
C LEU A 159 -27.71 13.69 -5.43
N PHE A 160 -28.53 14.72 -5.54
CA PHE A 160 -28.91 15.56 -4.42
C PHE A 160 -30.30 15.17 -3.89
N HIS A 161 -30.45 15.09 -2.58
CA HIS A 161 -31.74 14.84 -1.94
C HIS A 161 -31.88 15.72 -0.69
N LYS A 162 -33.07 16.30 -0.50
CA LYS A 162 -33.37 17.20 0.62
C LYS A 162 -33.36 16.47 1.97
N ASP A 163 -33.82 15.22 1.98
CA ASP A 163 -33.83 14.36 3.18
C ASP A 163 -32.80 13.24 3.10
N ASN A 164 -32.66 12.47 4.19
CA ASN A 164 -31.84 11.25 4.22
C ASN A 164 -32.63 10.05 3.68
N ASN A 165 -32.50 9.75 2.39
CA ASN A 165 -33.19 8.63 1.71
C ASN A 165 -32.20 7.62 1.11
N LEU A 166 -31.18 7.25 1.88
CA LEU A 166 -30.13 6.33 1.42
C LEU A 166 -30.68 4.97 0.98
N ALA A 167 -31.72 4.44 1.64
CA ALA A 167 -32.28 3.13 1.32
C ALA A 167 -32.82 3.06 -0.12
N SER A 168 -33.55 4.10 -0.56
CA SER A 168 -34.06 4.19 -1.92
C SER A 168 -32.93 4.40 -2.92
N ALA A 169 -31.92 5.21 -2.57
CA ALA A 169 -30.74 5.41 -3.40
C ALA A 169 -29.98 4.10 -3.63
N PHE A 170 -29.67 3.34 -2.57
CA PHE A 170 -28.96 2.07 -2.67
C PHE A 170 -29.73 1.02 -3.46
N LYS A 171 -31.06 0.97 -3.32
CA LYS A 171 -31.91 0.08 -4.13
C LYS A 171 -31.78 0.38 -5.62
N LEU A 172 -31.78 1.65 -6.01
CA LEU A 172 -31.61 2.08 -7.39
C LEU A 172 -30.16 1.87 -7.89
N LEU A 173 -29.16 2.21 -7.09
CA LEU A 173 -27.75 2.00 -7.43
C LEU A 173 -27.43 0.52 -7.63
N LYS A 174 -28.01 -0.38 -6.81
CA LYS A 174 -27.88 -1.84 -7.01
C LYS A 174 -28.50 -2.30 -8.32
N LYS A 175 -29.65 -1.72 -8.71
CA LYS A 175 -30.33 -2.01 -9.98
C LYS A 175 -29.52 -1.54 -11.20
N TYR A 176 -28.80 -0.42 -11.08
CA TYR A 176 -28.01 0.19 -12.15
C TYR A 176 -26.50 0.09 -11.93
N ARG A 177 -26.03 -0.93 -11.20
CA ARG A 177 -24.60 -1.10 -10.83
C ARG A 177 -23.63 -1.15 -12.01
N ASN A 178 -24.12 -1.57 -13.18
CA ASN A 178 -23.33 -1.67 -14.40
C ASN A 178 -23.19 -0.31 -15.13
N ASN A 179 -23.94 0.71 -14.69
CA ASN A 179 -23.97 2.03 -15.30
C ASN A 179 -23.45 3.12 -14.36
N LEU A 180 -23.73 2.99 -13.06
CA LEU A 180 -23.39 3.97 -12.04
C LEU A 180 -22.58 3.30 -10.93
N LEU A 181 -21.39 3.83 -10.67
CA LEU A 181 -20.52 3.45 -9.56
C LEU A 181 -20.61 4.50 -8.45
N LEU A 182 -21.07 4.12 -7.25
CA LEU A 182 -21.02 5.01 -6.08
C LEU A 182 -19.59 5.09 -5.55
N ILE A 183 -19.02 6.30 -5.51
CA ILE A 183 -17.68 6.57 -4.95
C ILE A 183 -17.81 6.89 -3.46
N GLY A 184 -18.75 7.77 -3.12
CA GLY A 184 -18.95 8.29 -1.76
C GLY A 184 -20.00 9.38 -1.75
N GLY A 185 -20.06 10.16 -0.67
CA GLY A 185 -21.05 11.22 -0.57
C GLY A 185 -20.99 12.01 0.73
N LEU A 186 -21.76 13.09 0.76
CA LEU A 186 -21.98 13.93 1.91
C LEU A 186 -23.35 13.60 2.50
N VAL A 187 -23.41 13.33 3.80
CA VAL A 187 -24.68 13.20 4.55
C VAL A 187 -24.57 14.06 5.80
N ASP A 188 -25.53 14.96 6.01
CA ASP A 188 -25.54 15.89 7.15
C ASP A 188 -24.23 16.69 7.30
N GLY A 189 -23.65 17.11 6.16
CA GLY A 189 -22.39 17.87 6.13
C GLY A 189 -21.14 17.04 6.45
N ARG A 190 -21.26 15.72 6.63
CA ARG A 190 -20.14 14.81 6.87
C ARG A 190 -19.84 13.98 5.64
N LEU A 191 -18.55 13.80 5.35
CA LEU A 191 -18.08 13.02 4.22
C LEU A 191 -18.02 11.53 4.58
N TYR A 192 -18.57 10.69 3.73
CA TYR A 192 -18.54 9.24 3.85
C TYR A 192 -18.02 8.61 2.56
N ASN A 193 -17.18 7.59 2.70
CA ASN A 193 -16.89 6.67 1.61
C ASN A 193 -18.08 5.72 1.39
N ARG A 194 -18.04 4.93 0.31
CA ARG A 194 -19.10 3.95 0.01
C ARG A 194 -19.44 3.03 1.19
N ALA A 195 -18.43 2.44 1.85
CA ALA A 195 -18.64 1.54 2.98
C ALA A 195 -19.32 2.25 4.17
N GLY A 196 -18.94 3.50 4.45
CA GLY A 196 -19.55 4.33 5.48
C GLY A 196 -21.01 4.67 5.16
N LEU A 197 -21.35 4.92 3.90
CA LEU A 197 -22.74 5.12 3.48
C LEU A 197 -23.57 3.83 3.60
N GLU A 198 -22.98 2.67 3.27
CA GLU A 198 -23.63 1.37 3.43
C GLU A 198 -23.90 1.04 4.91
N ALA A 199 -22.94 1.33 5.79
CA ALA A 199 -23.09 1.20 7.23
C ALA A 199 -24.16 2.16 7.77
N LEU A 200 -24.15 3.43 7.34
CA LEU A 200 -25.15 4.44 7.74
C LEU A 200 -26.57 4.02 7.36
N ASN A 201 -26.74 3.33 6.22
CA ASN A 201 -28.02 2.81 5.78
C ASN A 201 -28.53 1.61 6.61
N GLN A 202 -27.63 0.90 7.31
CA GLN A 202 -27.99 -0.20 8.21
C GLN A 202 -28.31 0.27 9.63
N LEU A 203 -28.00 1.52 9.97
CA LEU A 203 -28.29 2.07 11.28
C LEU A 203 -29.81 2.28 11.47
N PRO A 204 -30.35 1.95 12.65
CA PRO A 204 -31.73 2.26 12.98
C PRO A 204 -31.96 3.78 13.04
N ASN A 205 -33.23 4.19 12.96
CA ASN A 205 -33.62 5.60 12.99
C ASN A 205 -33.10 6.29 14.27
N ILE A 206 -32.80 7.59 14.19
CA ILE A 206 -32.31 8.38 15.32
C ILE A 206 -33.27 8.33 16.52
N ASP A 207 -34.58 8.25 16.27
CA ASP A 207 -35.61 8.12 17.31
C ASP A 207 -35.45 6.83 18.12
N TYR A 208 -34.99 5.75 17.47
CA TYR A 208 -34.71 4.48 18.12
C TYR A 208 -33.51 4.62 19.08
N PHE A 209 -32.43 5.25 18.64
CA PHE A 209 -31.26 5.50 19.48
C PHE A 209 -31.57 6.43 20.66
N GLN A 210 -32.40 7.46 20.43
CA GLN A 210 -32.87 8.34 21.50
C GLN A 210 -33.69 7.56 22.53
N GLY A 211 -34.58 6.66 22.09
CA GLY A 211 -35.33 5.76 22.96
C GLY A 211 -34.44 4.79 23.74
N GLU A 212 -33.38 4.26 23.11
CA GLU A 212 -32.41 3.37 23.76
C GLU A 212 -31.59 4.12 24.82
N LEU A 213 -31.13 5.35 24.54
CA LEU A 213 -30.43 6.20 25.51
C LEU A 213 -31.31 6.59 26.70
N VAL A 214 -32.59 6.92 26.45
CA VAL A 214 -33.57 7.18 27.52
C VAL A 214 -33.78 5.92 28.38
N SER A 215 -33.82 4.74 27.76
CA SER A 215 -33.94 3.47 28.48
C SER A 215 -32.70 3.17 29.34
N ILE A 216 -31.50 3.47 28.84
CA ILE A 216 -30.24 3.27 29.56
C ILE A 216 -30.12 4.20 30.77
N THR A 217 -30.55 5.46 30.65
CA THR A 217 -30.49 6.44 31.75
C THR A 217 -31.47 6.15 32.90
N GLN A 218 -32.49 5.33 32.65
CA GLN A 218 -33.47 4.91 33.65
C GLN A 218 -33.10 3.62 34.41
N LEU A 219 -31.96 2.99 34.09
CA LEU A 219 -31.50 1.79 34.79
C LEU A 219 -30.75 2.15 36.09
N PRO A 220 -31.10 1.55 37.25
CA PRO A 220 -30.36 1.75 38.49
C PRO A 220 -28.92 1.22 38.36
N GLY A 221 -27.95 1.99 38.84
CA GLY A 221 -26.50 1.83 38.61
C GLY A 221 -25.86 0.49 38.98
N SER A 222 -26.61 -0.46 39.54
CA SER A 222 -26.13 -1.81 39.88
C SER A 222 -26.25 -2.84 38.73
N ARG A 223 -26.77 -2.46 37.55
CA ARG A 223 -26.89 -3.36 36.37
C ARG A 223 -25.99 -2.99 35.18
N THR A 224 -24.89 -2.27 35.41
CA THR A 224 -23.93 -1.86 34.37
C THR A 224 -23.15 -3.02 33.72
N LEU A 225 -23.21 -4.23 34.29
CA LEU A 225 -22.45 -5.39 33.79
C LEU A 225 -23.14 -6.20 32.66
N SER A 226 -24.40 -5.92 32.33
CA SER A 226 -25.14 -6.69 31.30
C SER A 226 -25.17 -6.02 29.91
N LEU A 227 -24.55 -4.85 29.74
CA LEU A 227 -24.54 -4.13 28.45
C LEU A 227 -23.53 -4.66 27.42
N ALA A 228 -22.77 -5.72 27.75
CA ALA A 228 -21.82 -6.34 26.81
C ALA A 228 -22.49 -7.04 25.61
N ASN A 229 -23.83 -7.21 25.61
CA ASN A 229 -24.56 -8.01 24.63
C ASN A 229 -25.68 -7.24 23.88
N HIS A 230 -25.45 -5.98 23.48
CA HIS A 230 -26.35 -5.20 22.59
C HIS A 230 -25.55 -4.65 21.36
N PRO A 231 -26.16 -4.03 20.31
CA PRO A 231 -25.66 -3.84 18.93
C PRO A 231 -24.44 -2.92 18.79
N ALA A 232 -23.78 -2.63 19.90
CA ALA A 232 -22.40 -2.18 19.99
C ALA A 232 -21.39 -3.10 19.29
N ARG A 233 -21.79 -4.21 18.65
CA ARG A 233 -20.92 -5.04 17.78
C ARG A 233 -20.61 -4.38 16.43
N LEU A 234 -21.48 -3.49 15.92
CA LEU A 234 -21.16 -2.67 14.73
C LEU A 234 -20.23 -1.51 15.09
N LEU A 235 -20.43 -0.93 16.27
CA LEU A 235 -19.46 -0.03 16.88
C LEU A 235 -18.19 -0.77 17.29
N SER A 236 -18.22 -2.05 17.68
CA SER A 236 -17.03 -2.85 17.91
C SER A 236 -16.32 -3.08 16.60
N HIS A 237 -16.98 -3.46 15.49
CA HIS A 237 -16.28 -3.59 14.21
C HIS A 237 -15.64 -2.26 13.73
N TYR A 238 -16.33 -1.14 13.93
CA TYR A 238 -15.82 0.19 13.58
C TYR A 238 -14.72 0.67 14.54
N LEU A 239 -14.88 0.41 15.84
CA LEU A 239 -13.87 0.62 16.86
C LEU A 239 -12.75 -0.40 16.75
N ASP A 240 -12.91 -1.59 16.20
CA ASP A 240 -11.91 -2.64 15.97
C ASP A 240 -11.10 -2.31 14.72
N THR A 241 -11.68 -1.53 13.79
CA THR A 241 -10.97 -0.90 12.68
C THR A 241 -10.17 0.34 13.16
N TYR A 242 -10.68 1.07 14.16
CA TYR A 242 -9.99 2.22 14.80
C TYR A 242 -9.03 1.82 15.94
N MET A 243 -9.25 0.67 16.56
CA MET A 243 -8.46 -0.07 17.56
C MET A 243 -7.68 -1.21 16.90
N ALA A 244 -7.65 -1.23 15.56
CA ALA A 244 -6.90 -2.20 14.79
C ALA A 244 -5.44 -2.16 15.27
N GLY A 245 -4.99 -3.31 15.79
CA GLY A 245 -3.59 -3.50 16.20
C GLY A 245 -2.66 -3.01 15.10
N SER A 246 -1.49 -2.50 15.48
CA SER A 246 -0.49 -1.92 14.55
C SER A 246 -0.30 -2.76 13.27
N ALA A 247 -0.37 -4.09 13.40
CA ALA A 247 -0.32 -5.06 12.32
C ALA A 247 -1.40 -4.88 11.25
N LEU A 248 -2.67 -4.80 11.62
CA LEU A 248 -3.76 -4.71 10.65
C LEU A 248 -3.68 -3.40 9.84
N ARG A 249 -3.35 -2.28 10.50
CA ARG A 249 -3.13 -1.00 9.82
C ARG A 249 -1.98 -1.09 8.81
N ARG A 250 -0.90 -1.76 9.17
CA ARG A 250 0.24 -1.98 8.27
C ARG A 250 -0.15 -2.86 7.08
N LEU A 251 -0.86 -3.97 7.30
CA LEU A 251 -1.29 -4.89 6.24
C LEU A 251 -2.23 -4.22 5.22
N ILE A 252 -3.19 -3.41 5.70
CA ILE A 252 -4.08 -2.65 4.82
C ILE A 252 -3.30 -1.64 3.96
N ALA A 253 -2.29 -0.97 4.52
CA ALA A 253 -1.46 -0.03 3.78
C ALA A 253 -0.65 -0.73 2.67
N GLU A 254 -0.01 -1.87 2.98
CA GLU A 254 0.74 -2.65 2.00
C GLU A 254 -0.16 -3.26 0.93
N TYR A 255 -1.36 -3.72 1.28
CA TYR A 255 -2.33 -4.21 0.30
C TYR A 255 -2.72 -3.14 -0.72
N LYS A 256 -2.96 -1.91 -0.26
CA LYS A 256 -3.25 -0.77 -1.15
C LYS A 256 -2.06 -0.47 -2.06
N GLN A 257 -0.84 -0.54 -1.56
CA GLN A 257 0.37 -0.32 -2.37
C GLN A 257 0.50 -1.37 -3.47
N LEU A 258 0.38 -2.65 -3.13
CA LEU A 258 0.42 -3.77 -4.08
C LEU A 258 -0.72 -3.73 -5.10
N THR A 259 -1.90 -3.23 -4.72
CA THR A 259 -3.04 -3.10 -5.64
C THR A 259 -2.84 -1.95 -6.63
N ASN A 260 -2.27 -0.83 -6.17
CA ASN A 260 -2.06 0.34 -7.02
C ASN A 260 -0.87 0.14 -7.97
N ASN A 261 0.21 -0.47 -7.49
CA ASN A 261 1.44 -0.72 -8.23
C ASN A 261 1.84 -2.20 -8.07
N PRO A 262 1.16 -3.14 -8.76
CA PRO A 262 1.51 -4.54 -8.68
C PRO A 262 2.86 -4.80 -9.37
N PRO A 263 3.78 -5.55 -8.75
CA PRO A 263 5.01 -5.98 -9.42
C PRO A 263 4.71 -6.93 -10.58
N ASP A 264 5.51 -6.86 -11.64
CA ASP A 264 5.33 -7.72 -12.81
C ASP A 264 5.39 -9.20 -12.43
N GLY A 265 4.39 -9.95 -12.87
CA GLY A 265 4.32 -11.39 -12.60
C GLY A 265 3.90 -11.78 -11.18
N ILE A 266 3.49 -10.82 -10.34
CA ILE A 266 3.09 -11.06 -8.96
C ILE A 266 1.68 -10.51 -8.73
N LEU A 267 0.79 -11.35 -8.21
CA LEU A 267 -0.52 -10.93 -7.69
C LEU A 267 -0.64 -11.41 -6.27
N ALA A 268 -1.00 -10.53 -5.32
CA ALA A 268 -1.12 -10.89 -3.91
C ALA A 268 -2.26 -10.14 -3.23
N GLY A 269 -2.97 -10.80 -2.32
CA GLY A 269 -4.03 -10.19 -1.53
C GLY A 269 -4.58 -11.10 -0.43
N PRO A 270 -5.42 -10.55 0.47
CA PRO A 270 -6.08 -11.34 1.49
C PRO A 270 -7.06 -12.35 0.86
N ILE A 271 -7.15 -13.54 1.45
CA ILE A 271 -8.06 -14.60 0.97
C ILE A 271 -9.53 -14.24 1.23
N SER A 272 -9.78 -13.49 2.31
CA SER A 272 -11.11 -13.04 2.73
C SER A 272 -11.03 -11.62 3.28
N ASP A 273 -12.06 -10.83 3.04
CA ASP A 273 -12.21 -9.48 3.61
C ASP A 273 -12.34 -9.49 5.15
N GLU A 274 -12.65 -10.65 5.75
CA GLU A 274 -12.77 -10.81 7.20
C GLU A 274 -11.41 -11.08 7.89
N ASN A 275 -10.45 -11.70 7.19
CA ASN A 275 -9.16 -12.09 7.76
C ASN A 275 -7.99 -11.58 6.92
N PHE A 276 -7.48 -10.41 7.30
CA PHE A 276 -6.32 -9.78 6.68
C PHE A 276 -4.97 -10.43 7.03
N PHE A 277 -4.92 -11.40 7.94
CA PHE A 277 -3.68 -12.08 8.34
C PHE A 277 -3.36 -13.32 7.50
N GLU A 278 -4.21 -13.67 6.53
CA GLU A 278 -3.99 -14.76 5.59
C GLU A 278 -4.13 -14.27 4.15
N TRP A 279 -3.03 -14.37 3.40
CA TRP A 279 -2.97 -13.92 2.03
C TRP A 279 -2.63 -15.07 1.10
N GLU A 280 -3.09 -14.94 -0.14
CA GLU A 280 -2.68 -15.77 -1.26
C GLU A 280 -1.94 -14.91 -2.27
N ALA A 281 -0.85 -15.45 -2.80
CA ALA A 281 -0.08 -14.80 -3.85
C ALA A 281 0.20 -15.78 -5.00
N LEU A 282 0.00 -15.30 -6.23
CA LEU A 282 0.36 -15.95 -7.46
C LEU A 282 1.68 -15.36 -7.96
N ILE A 283 2.66 -16.23 -8.17
CA ILE A 283 3.99 -15.85 -8.65
C ILE A 283 4.24 -16.55 -9.98
N THR A 284 4.51 -15.78 -11.03
CA THR A 284 4.96 -16.34 -12.30
C THR A 284 6.45 -16.65 -12.26
N GLY A 285 6.84 -17.81 -12.78
CA GLY A 285 8.23 -18.20 -12.87
C GLY A 285 9.03 -17.25 -13.79
N PRO A 286 10.23 -16.79 -13.38
CA PRO A 286 11.01 -15.85 -14.17
C PRO A 286 11.46 -16.44 -15.51
N SER A 287 11.56 -15.60 -16.53
CA SER A 287 12.07 -15.98 -17.86
C SER A 287 13.53 -16.41 -17.83
N GLY A 288 13.90 -17.39 -18.65
CA GLY A 288 15.27 -17.91 -18.69
C GLY A 288 15.62 -18.86 -17.54
N THR A 289 14.62 -19.28 -16.75
CA THR A 289 14.80 -20.21 -15.62
C THR A 289 14.08 -21.53 -15.88
N SER A 290 14.40 -22.55 -15.10
CA SER A 290 13.74 -23.87 -15.17
C SER A 290 12.26 -23.82 -14.74
N PHE A 291 11.83 -22.68 -14.19
CA PHE A 291 10.46 -22.43 -13.73
C PHE A 291 9.67 -21.52 -14.68
N GLU A 292 10.26 -21.08 -15.80
CA GLU A 292 9.63 -20.19 -16.78
C GLU A 292 8.22 -20.68 -17.19
N TYR A 293 7.29 -19.72 -17.33
CA TYR A 293 5.85 -19.93 -17.59
C TYR A 293 5.05 -20.62 -16.47
N GLY A 294 5.70 -21.10 -15.41
CA GLY A 294 4.99 -21.64 -14.25
C GLY A 294 4.20 -20.57 -13.51
N VAL A 295 3.03 -20.93 -13.00
CA VAL A 295 2.25 -20.09 -12.08
C VAL A 295 2.17 -20.81 -10.74
N PHE A 296 2.77 -20.24 -9.71
CA PHE A 296 2.88 -20.86 -8.40
C PHE A 296 1.98 -20.14 -7.40
N VAL A 297 1.06 -20.90 -6.79
CA VAL A 297 0.19 -20.40 -5.73
C VAL A 297 0.91 -20.52 -4.41
N THR A 298 0.95 -19.43 -3.65
CA THR A 298 1.60 -19.34 -2.34
C THR A 298 0.64 -18.76 -1.32
N ARG A 299 0.82 -19.16 -0.06
CA ARG A 299 0.07 -18.60 1.08
C ARG A 299 1.02 -17.94 2.05
N LEU A 300 0.64 -16.74 2.49
CA LEU A 300 1.32 -15.99 3.53
C LEU A 300 0.44 -15.94 4.77
N HIS A 301 1.04 -16.22 5.92
CA HIS A 301 0.39 -16.11 7.22
C HIS A 301 1.15 -15.08 8.07
N PHE A 302 0.47 -14.00 8.42
CA PHE A 302 1.04 -12.88 9.17
C PHE A 302 0.82 -13.09 10.67
N PRO A 303 1.84 -12.84 11.51
CA PRO A 303 1.66 -12.90 12.95
C PRO A 303 0.92 -11.64 13.46
N SER A 304 0.34 -11.73 14.65
CA SER A 304 -0.42 -10.62 15.26
C SER A 304 0.42 -9.38 15.58
N ASP A 305 1.74 -9.54 15.69
CA ASP A 305 2.73 -8.49 15.97
C ASP A 305 3.44 -7.97 14.72
N TYR A 306 2.99 -8.33 13.51
CA TYR A 306 3.49 -7.77 12.26
C TYR A 306 3.51 -6.22 12.32
N PRO A 307 4.52 -5.52 11.79
CA PRO A 307 5.71 -6.00 11.08
C PRO A 307 6.91 -6.31 11.98
N LEU A 308 6.75 -6.48 13.29
CA LEU A 308 7.89 -6.80 14.18
C LEU A 308 8.45 -8.18 13.88
N SER A 309 7.58 -9.17 13.72
CA SER A 309 7.92 -10.52 13.28
C SER A 309 7.55 -10.75 11.80
N PRO A 310 8.34 -11.56 11.06
CA PRO A 310 8.07 -11.85 9.66
C PRO A 310 6.83 -12.74 9.48
N PRO A 311 6.19 -12.70 8.30
CA PRO A 311 5.19 -13.69 7.95
C PRO A 311 5.82 -15.06 7.67
N LYS A 312 4.99 -16.10 7.67
CA LYS A 312 5.36 -17.43 7.17
C LYS A 312 4.82 -17.58 5.75
N MET A 313 5.65 -18.03 4.83
CA MET A 313 5.26 -18.26 3.44
C MET A 313 5.40 -19.74 3.07
N LYS A 314 4.42 -20.27 2.35
CA LYS A 314 4.46 -21.62 1.78
C LYS A 314 3.90 -21.67 0.36
N PHE A 315 4.50 -22.49 -0.49
CA PHE A 315 3.89 -22.90 -1.75
C PHE A 315 2.74 -23.86 -1.48
N VAL A 316 1.58 -23.58 -2.09
CA VAL A 316 0.44 -24.50 -2.16
C VAL A 316 0.62 -25.45 -3.34
N SER A 317 1.18 -24.93 -4.43
CA SER A 317 1.59 -25.72 -5.59
C SER A 317 2.79 -26.61 -5.26
N GLU A 318 2.83 -27.81 -5.83
CA GLU A 318 4.01 -28.69 -5.74
C GLU A 318 5.18 -28.06 -6.50
N ILE A 319 6.31 -27.85 -5.81
CA ILE A 319 7.51 -27.26 -6.40
C ILE A 319 8.75 -28.01 -5.92
N PHE A 320 9.67 -28.30 -6.84
CA PHE A 320 10.96 -28.91 -6.54
C PHE A 320 12.07 -27.86 -6.58
N HIS A 321 12.50 -27.38 -5.41
CA HIS A 321 13.43 -26.25 -5.32
C HIS A 321 14.38 -26.40 -4.11
N PRO A 322 15.69 -26.05 -4.22
CA PRO A 322 16.67 -26.18 -3.13
C PRO A 322 16.28 -25.48 -1.82
N ASN A 323 15.64 -24.31 -1.90
CA ASN A 323 15.25 -23.48 -0.74
C ASN A 323 13.77 -23.59 -0.35
N VAL A 324 13.06 -24.62 -0.85
CA VAL A 324 11.67 -24.90 -0.45
C VAL A 324 11.62 -26.29 0.19
N TYR A 325 11.09 -26.36 1.41
CA TYR A 325 10.91 -27.63 2.11
C TYR A 325 9.90 -28.53 1.37
N PRO A 326 9.94 -29.86 1.58
CA PRO A 326 8.96 -30.77 0.98
C PRO A 326 7.49 -30.47 1.34
N ASP A 327 7.24 -29.76 2.44
CA ASP A 327 5.91 -29.30 2.87
C ASP A 327 5.50 -27.94 2.24
N GLY A 328 6.32 -27.40 1.35
CA GLY A 328 6.10 -26.14 0.65
C GLY A 328 6.61 -24.90 1.38
N ARG A 329 7.07 -24.99 2.64
CA ARG A 329 7.59 -23.82 3.35
C ARG A 329 8.82 -23.24 2.65
N VAL A 330 8.86 -21.91 2.53
CA VAL A 330 9.98 -21.19 1.91
C VAL A 330 11.03 -20.86 2.96
N CYS A 331 12.30 -21.11 2.66
CA CYS A 331 13.43 -20.81 3.54
C CYS A 331 14.33 -19.77 2.87
N ILE A 332 14.17 -18.51 3.25
CA ILE A 332 15.01 -17.38 2.81
C ILE A 332 15.24 -16.42 3.98
N SER A 333 16.39 -15.77 3.97
CA SER A 333 16.86 -14.88 5.05
C SER A 333 15.84 -13.80 5.43
N ILE A 334 15.16 -13.19 4.46
CA ILE A 334 14.13 -12.15 4.72
C ILE A 334 12.93 -12.65 5.54
N LEU A 335 12.70 -13.96 5.62
CA LEU A 335 11.65 -14.58 6.45
C LEU A 335 12.17 -15.05 7.82
N HIS A 336 13.47 -14.91 8.10
CA HIS A 336 14.04 -15.24 9.40
C HIS A 336 13.88 -14.08 10.39
N ALA A 337 13.66 -14.41 11.66
CA ALA A 337 13.43 -13.46 12.73
C ALA A 337 14.58 -12.44 12.85
N PRO A 338 14.31 -11.18 13.25
CA PRO A 338 15.33 -10.15 13.40
C PRO A 338 16.38 -10.53 14.45
N GLY A 339 17.64 -10.18 14.21
CA GLY A 339 18.75 -10.39 15.15
C GLY A 339 19.99 -11.03 14.53
N ASP A 340 20.91 -11.44 15.40
CA ASP A 340 22.14 -12.13 15.00
C ASP A 340 21.84 -13.60 14.66
N ASP A 341 22.49 -14.10 13.60
CA ASP A 341 22.35 -15.48 13.17
C ASP A 341 22.91 -16.43 14.23
N PRO A 342 22.13 -17.38 14.77
CA PRO A 342 22.68 -18.44 15.60
C PRO A 342 23.75 -19.27 14.87
N MET A 343 23.69 -19.34 13.54
CA MET A 343 24.54 -20.17 12.67
C MET A 343 25.58 -19.37 11.86
N GLY A 344 25.54 -18.03 11.92
CA GLY A 344 26.53 -17.13 11.29
C GLY A 344 26.54 -17.06 9.75
N TYR A 345 25.51 -17.56 9.06
CA TYR A 345 25.48 -17.61 7.60
C TYR A 345 24.87 -16.37 6.94
N GLU A 346 24.05 -15.60 7.66
CA GLU A 346 23.32 -14.45 7.12
C GLU A 346 23.64 -13.17 7.90
N THR A 347 23.77 -12.07 7.17
CA THR A 347 23.94 -10.73 7.77
C THR A 347 22.63 -10.22 8.35
N SER A 348 22.70 -9.36 9.37
CA SER A 348 21.49 -8.76 9.99
C SER A 348 20.67 -7.92 9.00
N ALA A 349 21.28 -7.45 7.90
CA ALA A 349 20.63 -6.69 6.84
C ALA A 349 19.78 -7.57 5.90
N GLU A 350 20.14 -8.85 5.75
CA GLU A 350 19.40 -9.82 4.93
C GLU A 350 18.20 -10.41 5.67
N ARG A 351 18.14 -10.25 6.99
CA ARG A 351 17.04 -10.72 7.84
C ARG A 351 15.81 -9.83 7.80
N TRP A 352 14.71 -10.35 8.34
CA TRP A 352 13.50 -9.56 8.54
C TRP A 352 13.78 -8.32 9.38
N SER A 353 13.25 -7.19 8.93
CA SER A 353 13.12 -5.99 9.76
C SER A 353 11.80 -5.29 9.42
N PRO A 354 11.23 -4.48 10.33
CA PRO A 354 9.99 -3.76 10.08
C PRO A 354 10.00 -2.82 8.85
N VAL A 355 11.18 -2.54 8.29
CA VAL A 355 11.39 -1.74 7.07
C VAL A 355 11.14 -2.56 5.79
N GLN A 356 11.13 -3.88 5.89
CA GLN A 356 10.77 -4.76 4.78
C GLN A 356 9.25 -4.76 4.55
N SER A 357 8.83 -5.18 3.36
CA SER A 357 7.44 -5.23 2.92
C SER A 357 7.12 -6.58 2.29
N ILE A 358 5.83 -6.87 2.16
CA ILE A 358 5.30 -8.05 1.45
C ILE A 358 5.81 -8.08 0.01
N GLU A 359 5.83 -6.93 -0.66
CA GLU A 359 6.39 -6.78 -2.01
C GLU A 359 7.83 -7.29 -2.08
N LYS A 360 8.69 -6.87 -1.14
CA LYS A 360 10.09 -7.30 -1.11
C LYS A 360 10.23 -8.80 -0.86
N ILE A 361 9.39 -9.38 0.00
CA ILE A 361 9.37 -10.85 0.21
C ILE A 361 9.07 -11.55 -1.12
N LEU A 362 8.03 -11.12 -1.83
CA LEU A 362 7.61 -11.74 -3.08
C LEU A 362 8.68 -11.58 -4.18
N LEU A 363 9.29 -10.40 -4.28
CA LEU A 363 10.43 -10.17 -5.18
C LEU A 363 11.64 -11.05 -4.82
N SER A 364 11.95 -11.21 -3.53
CA SER A 364 13.01 -12.12 -3.09
C SER A 364 12.71 -13.58 -3.47
N VAL A 365 11.45 -14.01 -3.45
CA VAL A 365 11.06 -15.35 -3.93
C VAL A 365 11.21 -15.48 -5.44
N VAL A 366 10.85 -14.45 -6.22
CA VAL A 366 11.09 -14.43 -7.67
C VAL A 366 12.60 -14.54 -7.97
N SER A 367 13.43 -13.77 -7.28
CA SER A 367 14.89 -13.87 -7.38
C SER A 367 15.42 -15.25 -6.98
N LEU A 368 14.86 -15.84 -5.92
CA LEU A 368 15.22 -17.19 -5.46
C LEU A 368 14.93 -18.27 -6.50
N LEU A 369 13.80 -18.15 -7.23
CA LEU A 369 13.47 -19.08 -8.31
C LEU A 369 14.45 -18.99 -9.48
N ALA A 370 15.02 -17.80 -9.72
CA ALA A 370 16.04 -17.61 -10.73
C ALA A 370 17.41 -18.13 -10.27
N GLU A 371 17.80 -17.78 -9.04
CA GLU A 371 19.11 -18.08 -8.45
C GLU A 371 18.93 -18.74 -7.07
N PRO A 372 18.83 -20.08 -7.03
CA PRO A 372 18.74 -20.81 -5.77
C PRO A 372 19.96 -20.60 -4.88
N ASN A 373 19.74 -20.42 -3.57
CA ASN A 373 20.82 -20.29 -2.61
C ASN A 373 21.32 -21.68 -2.17
N GLU A 374 22.54 -22.04 -2.55
CA GLU A 374 23.16 -23.32 -2.23
C GLU A 374 23.77 -23.40 -0.82
N ALA A 375 23.99 -22.27 -0.15
CA ALA A 375 24.66 -22.23 1.16
C ALA A 375 23.77 -22.80 2.27
N SER A 376 22.45 -22.68 2.15
CA SER A 376 21.46 -23.11 3.15
C SER A 376 20.23 -23.77 2.49
N PRO A 377 20.39 -24.98 1.91
CA PRO A 377 19.28 -25.65 1.24
C PRO A 377 18.27 -26.22 2.25
N ALA A 378 16.99 -25.94 2.03
CA ALA A 378 15.87 -26.54 2.75
C ALA A 378 15.53 -27.95 2.23
N ASN A 379 15.82 -28.21 0.96
CA ASN A 379 15.65 -29.50 0.31
C ASN A 379 17.01 -29.98 -0.21
N VAL A 380 17.59 -30.92 0.53
CA VAL A 380 18.93 -31.47 0.26
C VAL A 380 18.97 -32.22 -1.07
N ASP A 381 17.90 -32.93 -1.44
CA ASP A 381 17.83 -33.68 -2.69
C ASP A 381 17.80 -32.74 -3.89
N ALA A 382 17.00 -31.68 -3.82
CA ALA A 382 16.96 -30.64 -4.85
C ALA A 382 18.30 -29.93 -4.98
N ALA A 383 18.95 -29.59 -3.86
CA ALA A 383 20.25 -28.92 -3.87
C ALA A 383 21.39 -29.81 -4.38
N LYS A 384 21.36 -31.11 -4.07
CA LYS A 384 22.32 -32.09 -4.60
C LYS A 384 22.13 -32.26 -6.11
N MET A 385 20.88 -32.42 -6.55
CA MET A 385 20.56 -32.56 -7.98
C MET A 385 20.95 -31.30 -8.75
N PHE A 386 20.70 -30.12 -8.20
CA PHE A 386 21.09 -28.84 -8.81
C PHE A 386 22.61 -28.73 -9.04
N ARG A 387 23.42 -29.18 -8.08
CA ARG A 387 24.89 -29.16 -8.15
C ARG A 387 25.50 -30.25 -9.02
N GLU A 388 25.01 -31.48 -8.88
CA GLU A 388 25.62 -32.66 -9.51
C GLU A 388 25.01 -32.99 -10.88
N ASN A 389 23.74 -32.65 -11.13
CA ASN A 389 23.02 -33.02 -12.34
C ASN A 389 21.96 -31.96 -12.73
N ARG A 390 22.44 -30.87 -13.32
CA ARG A 390 21.60 -29.72 -13.69
C ARG A 390 20.50 -30.06 -14.68
N GLU A 391 20.79 -30.90 -15.69
CA GLU A 391 19.79 -31.31 -16.69
C GLU A 391 18.60 -32.02 -16.05
N LYS A 392 18.87 -32.98 -15.14
CA LYS A 392 17.82 -33.71 -14.43
C LYS A 392 17.02 -32.81 -13.47
N PHE A 393 17.68 -31.84 -12.86
CA PHE A 393 17.00 -30.82 -12.06
C PHE A 393 16.03 -30.01 -12.93
N ASP A 394 16.49 -29.52 -14.08
CA ASP A 394 15.70 -28.71 -14.99
C ASP A 394 14.48 -29.47 -15.54
N GLU A 395 14.63 -30.76 -15.87
CA GLU A 395 13.52 -31.62 -16.25
C GLU A 395 12.47 -31.78 -15.13
N THR A 396 12.93 -31.94 -13.89
CA THR A 396 12.06 -32.12 -12.71
C THR A 396 11.34 -30.81 -12.36
N ALA A 397 12.04 -29.67 -12.45
CA ALA A 397 11.45 -28.35 -12.29
C ALA A 397 10.39 -28.07 -13.37
N LYS A 398 10.68 -28.36 -14.65
CA LYS A 398 9.71 -28.24 -15.75
C LYS A 398 8.50 -29.16 -15.58
N ARG A 399 8.68 -30.35 -14.98
CA ARG A 399 7.54 -31.23 -14.64
C ARG A 399 6.64 -30.59 -13.58
N SER A 400 7.23 -29.91 -12.59
CA SER A 400 6.48 -29.17 -11.58
C SER A 400 5.69 -28.01 -12.22
N VAL A 401 6.30 -27.27 -13.17
CA VAL A 401 5.63 -26.23 -13.97
C VAL A 401 4.43 -26.78 -14.75
N ARG A 402 4.56 -27.92 -15.42
CA ARG A 402 3.42 -28.52 -16.15
C ARG A 402 2.26 -28.86 -15.22
N LYS A 403 2.56 -29.45 -14.05
CA LYS A 403 1.54 -29.74 -13.04
C LYS A 403 0.79 -28.49 -12.57
N THR A 404 1.47 -27.36 -12.38
CA THR A 404 0.80 -26.13 -11.93
C THR A 404 -0.13 -25.55 -12.98
N LEU A 405 0.17 -25.77 -14.26
CA LEU A 405 -0.68 -25.39 -15.39
C LEU A 405 -1.78 -26.42 -15.71
N GLY A 406 -1.81 -27.56 -15.01
CA GLY A 406 -2.77 -28.65 -15.26
C GLY A 406 -2.50 -29.43 -16.56
N LEU A 407 -1.25 -29.44 -17.03
CA LEU A 407 -0.81 -30.07 -18.29
C LEU A 407 -0.14 -31.44 -18.09
#